data_AF-A0A383ZQF8-F1
#
_entry.id   AF-A0A383ZQF8-F1
#
_cell.length_a   1.000
_cell.length_b   1.000
_cell.length_c   1.000
_cell.angle_alpha   90.00
_cell.angle_beta   90.00
_cell.angle_gamma   90.00
#
_symmetry.space_group_name_H-M   'P 1'
#
loop_
_entity.id
_entity.type
_entity.pdbx_description
1 polymer ?
#
loop_
_entity_poly.entity_id
_entity_poly.type
_entity_poly.pdbx_seq_one_letter_code
_entity_poly.pdbx_strand_id
1 'polypeptide(L)'
;MAEPTVCSFLTKVLCAHGGRMFLQDLRGHVELSEARLRDVLRQAGPDRFLLQEVEVREDPWDAEAEVAAGEGGTGGGGGPSAWRVVAVSSARLCARYQRGFWSPPPPPPATAQETEGWMIWKRSTCTLSHDIHIPVNIQVLKNQGLFGLNEAQLRILLLQNDPCLLPEVCLLYNKGEALYGYCNLKDKCNKFHVCKSFVRGECRLPKCKRSHQLIHATSLQLLQDQGLNIPSVVNFQIIATYKHMKLHKMLENKDNSASSAEHSQGLEKQGVHVARAAEAGPLVSGPAESAKKPCAGKP
;
A
#
# COMPACT_ATOMS: atom_id res chain seq x y z
N MET A 1 24.05 -4.40 0.44
CA MET A 1 22.78 -5.06 0.04
C MET A 1 22.49 -6.13 1.05
N ALA A 2 21.22 -6.29 1.47
CA ALA A 2 20.85 -7.34 2.41
C ALA A 2 21.12 -8.72 1.80
N GLU A 3 21.61 -9.67 2.60
CA GLU A 3 22.01 -10.99 2.10
C GLU A 3 20.80 -11.74 1.49
N PRO A 4 20.82 -12.15 0.21
CA PRO A 4 19.64 -12.70 -0.47
C PRO A 4 19.00 -13.90 0.23
N THR A 5 19.79 -14.71 0.94
CA THR A 5 19.35 -15.91 1.69
C THR A 5 18.50 -15.53 2.90
N VAL A 6 19.03 -14.69 3.80
CA VAL A 6 18.28 -14.12 4.95
C VAL A 6 17.03 -13.40 4.46
N CYS A 7 17.18 -12.65 3.36
CA CYS A 7 16.10 -11.89 2.74
C CYS A 7 15.01 -12.79 2.12
N SER A 8 15.31 -14.04 1.73
CA SER A 8 14.32 -15.04 1.32
C SER A 8 13.67 -15.72 2.53
N PHE A 9 14.47 -16.07 3.54
CA PHE A 9 13.99 -16.65 4.80
C PHE A 9 12.96 -15.74 5.50
N LEU A 10 13.25 -14.45 5.63
CA LEU A 10 12.32 -13.47 6.21
C LEU A 10 11.00 -13.39 5.42
N THR A 11 11.05 -13.41 4.08
CA THR A 11 9.84 -13.49 3.25
C THR A 11 9.05 -14.78 3.52
N LYS A 12 9.73 -15.92 3.67
CA LYS A 12 9.12 -17.22 3.98
C LYS A 12 8.44 -17.25 5.36
N VAL A 13 9.09 -16.68 6.39
CA VAL A 13 8.52 -16.54 7.74
C VAL A 13 7.28 -15.64 7.71
N LEU A 14 7.39 -14.44 7.13
CA LEU A 14 6.26 -13.52 6.98
C LEU A 14 5.07 -14.19 6.27
N CYS A 15 5.32 -14.90 5.17
CA CYS A 15 4.24 -15.56 4.42
C CYS A 15 3.69 -16.82 5.10
N ALA A 16 4.39 -17.43 6.06
CA ALA A 16 3.82 -18.48 6.91
C ALA A 16 2.81 -17.93 7.93
N HIS A 17 2.99 -16.67 8.39
CA HIS A 17 2.14 -16.00 9.37
C HIS A 17 1.18 -14.98 8.70
N GLY A 18 0.62 -15.33 7.54
CA GLY A 18 -0.39 -14.47 6.89
C GLY A 18 0.15 -13.20 6.22
N GLY A 19 1.46 -13.14 5.95
CA GLY A 19 2.10 -12.10 5.12
C GLY A 19 2.59 -10.86 5.88
N ARG A 20 2.37 -10.80 7.20
CA ARG A 20 2.78 -9.73 8.11
C ARG A 20 3.01 -10.26 9.54
N MET A 21 3.74 -9.53 10.36
CA MET A 21 3.81 -9.70 11.84
C MET A 21 4.44 -8.47 12.49
N PHE A 22 4.51 -8.41 13.82
CA PHE A 22 5.35 -7.40 14.48
C PHE A 22 6.83 -7.79 14.41
N LEU A 23 7.70 -6.78 14.47
CA LEU A 23 9.15 -6.93 14.46
C LEU A 23 9.65 -7.78 15.64
N GLN A 24 8.95 -7.72 16.78
CA GLN A 24 9.23 -8.52 17.97
C GLN A 24 8.96 -10.01 17.73
N ASP A 25 7.84 -10.35 17.07
CA ASP A 25 7.53 -11.73 16.67
C ASP A 25 8.54 -12.23 15.64
N LEU A 26 8.85 -11.41 14.64
CA LEU A 26 9.81 -11.75 13.57
C LEU A 26 11.20 -12.04 14.12
N ARG A 27 11.61 -11.31 15.18
CA ARG A 27 12.85 -11.56 15.92
C ARG A 27 12.85 -12.92 16.62
N GLY A 28 11.70 -13.44 17.04
CA GLY A 28 11.57 -14.80 17.58
C GLY A 28 11.91 -15.91 16.58
N HIS A 29 11.95 -15.60 15.29
CA HIS A 29 12.29 -16.53 14.21
C HIS A 29 13.72 -16.37 13.66
N VAL A 30 14.56 -15.47 14.20
CA VAL A 30 15.94 -15.24 13.73
C VAL A 30 16.94 -15.04 14.87
N GLU A 31 18.15 -15.59 14.72
CA GLU A 31 19.29 -15.36 15.61
C GLU A 31 19.95 -13.98 15.36
N LEU A 32 19.14 -12.92 15.33
CA LEU A 32 19.56 -11.54 15.09
C LEU A 32 19.12 -10.62 16.23
N SER A 33 19.98 -9.67 16.58
CA SER A 33 19.54 -8.54 17.41
C SER A 33 18.55 -7.67 16.65
N GLU A 34 17.63 -7.04 17.37
CA GLU A 34 16.53 -6.28 16.77
C GLU A 34 17.01 -5.10 15.90
N ALA A 35 18.13 -4.47 16.28
CA ALA A 35 18.80 -3.46 15.47
C ALA A 35 19.26 -4.06 14.13
N ARG A 36 19.99 -5.19 14.16
CA ARG A 36 20.47 -5.87 12.95
C ARG A 36 19.34 -6.39 12.08
N LEU A 37 18.21 -6.80 12.67
CA LEU A 37 16.99 -7.13 11.91
C LEU A 37 16.38 -5.89 11.25
N ARG A 38 16.24 -4.75 11.95
CA ARG A 38 15.83 -3.47 11.35
C ARG A 38 16.76 -3.06 10.20
N ASP A 39 18.07 -3.21 10.36
CA ASP A 39 19.06 -2.86 9.34
C ASP A 39 18.91 -3.71 8.08
N VAL A 40 18.79 -5.04 8.23
CA VAL A 40 18.54 -5.98 7.12
C VAL A 40 17.25 -5.63 6.39
N LEU A 41 16.16 -5.37 7.13
CA LEU A 41 14.86 -5.00 6.56
C LEU A 41 14.91 -3.65 5.81
N ARG A 42 15.53 -2.62 6.41
CA ARG A 42 15.72 -1.30 5.78
C ARG A 42 16.62 -1.37 4.55
N GLN A 43 17.69 -2.18 4.57
CA GLN A 43 18.60 -2.36 3.44
C GLN A 43 18.01 -3.23 2.31
N ALA A 44 17.01 -4.07 2.60
CA ALA A 44 16.21 -4.77 1.60
C ALA A 44 15.18 -3.86 0.92
N GLY A 45 14.71 -2.83 1.63
CA GLY A 45 13.87 -1.75 1.12
C GLY A 45 12.37 -2.05 1.07
N PRO A 46 11.54 -1.00 0.94
CA PRO A 46 10.08 -1.09 1.07
C PRO A 46 9.39 -1.89 -0.04
N ASP A 47 10.08 -2.10 -1.17
CA ASP A 47 9.59 -2.90 -2.29
C ASP A 47 9.79 -4.42 -2.05
N ARG A 48 10.40 -4.80 -0.91
CA ARG A 48 10.48 -6.17 -0.39
C ARG A 48 9.96 -6.33 1.05
N PHE A 49 10.26 -5.38 1.94
CA PHE A 49 9.71 -5.35 3.31
C PHE A 49 9.25 -3.94 3.68
N LEU A 50 7.94 -3.76 3.81
CA LEU A 50 7.36 -2.53 4.32
C LEU A 50 7.40 -2.55 5.85
N LEU A 51 8.19 -1.64 6.42
CA LEU A 51 8.23 -1.36 7.86
C LEU A 51 7.35 -0.16 8.16
N GLN A 52 6.45 -0.30 9.12
CA GLN A 52 5.56 0.76 9.55
C GLN A 52 5.41 0.73 11.08
N GLU A 53 5.50 1.91 11.69
CA GLU A 53 5.14 2.13 13.09
C GLU A 53 3.61 2.19 13.23
N VAL A 54 3.07 1.52 14.26
CA VAL A 54 1.64 1.47 14.59
C VAL A 54 1.45 1.48 16.10
N GLU A 55 0.39 2.12 16.57
CA GLU A 55 -0.03 2.04 17.98
C GLU A 55 -0.62 0.64 18.26
N VAL A 56 -0.19 0.00 19.34
CA VAL A 56 -0.83 -1.25 19.80
C VAL A 56 -2.12 -0.92 20.55
N ARG A 57 -3.20 -1.62 20.19
CA ARG A 57 -4.48 -1.61 20.90
C ARG A 57 -4.77 -3.02 21.39
N GLU A 58 -5.32 -3.14 22.61
CA GLU A 58 -5.50 -4.43 23.29
C GLU A 58 -6.84 -5.13 22.95
N ASP A 59 -7.72 -4.43 22.24
CA ASP A 59 -9.07 -4.90 21.87
C ASP A 59 -9.07 -5.96 20.73
N PRO A 60 -10.15 -6.75 20.58
CA PRO A 60 -10.30 -7.75 19.51
C PRO A 60 -10.06 -7.22 18.09
N TRP A 61 -9.52 -8.10 17.24
CA TRP A 61 -8.83 -7.71 16.00
C TRP A 61 -9.77 -7.43 14.81
N ASP A 62 -10.43 -6.27 14.83
CA ASP A 62 -11.30 -5.84 13.72
C ASP A 62 -10.53 -5.37 12.47
N ALA A 63 -10.82 -6.00 11.33
CA ALA A 63 -10.18 -5.71 10.05
C ALA A 63 -10.44 -4.29 9.52
N GLU A 64 -11.53 -3.64 9.93
CA GLU A 64 -11.82 -2.24 9.58
C GLU A 64 -11.01 -1.25 10.44
N ALA A 65 -10.81 -1.53 11.73
CA ALA A 65 -10.05 -0.69 12.65
C ALA A 65 -8.56 -0.58 12.27
N GLU A 66 -7.97 -1.71 11.85
CA GLU A 66 -6.59 -1.78 11.34
C GLU A 66 -6.36 -0.97 10.05
N VAL A 67 -7.42 -0.72 9.29
CA VAL A 67 -7.38 0.14 8.09
C VAL A 67 -7.63 1.60 8.43
N ALA A 68 -8.54 1.91 9.36
CA ALA A 68 -8.73 3.27 9.86
C ALA A 68 -7.42 3.85 10.46
N ALA A 69 -6.63 3.03 11.17
CA ALA A 69 -5.29 3.38 11.64
C ALA A 69 -4.26 3.60 10.50
N GLY A 70 -4.57 3.15 9.27
CA GLY A 70 -3.74 3.36 8.08
C GLY A 70 -3.84 4.77 7.49
N GLU A 71 -4.94 5.50 7.73
CA GLU A 71 -5.13 6.87 7.23
C GLU A 71 -4.48 7.93 8.14
N GLY A 72 -3.18 7.77 8.41
CA GLY A 72 -2.32 8.84 8.96
C GLY A 72 -2.84 9.49 10.23
N GLY A 73 -3.28 8.68 11.20
CA GLY A 73 -3.97 9.14 12.41
C GLY A 73 -3.25 10.27 13.15
N THR A 74 -3.83 11.48 13.13
CA THR A 74 -3.43 12.59 14.01
C THR A 74 -4.05 12.41 15.40
N GLY A 75 -3.78 11.26 16.03
CA GLY A 75 -4.16 10.93 17.40
C GLY A 75 -3.00 11.23 18.35
N GLY A 76 -3.22 12.06 19.36
CA GLY A 76 -2.26 12.29 20.44
C GLY A 76 -2.32 11.16 21.48
N GLY A 77 -2.02 9.92 21.10
CA GLY A 77 -2.05 8.74 21.97
C GLY A 77 -0.67 8.38 22.52
N GLY A 78 -0.45 8.52 23.83
CA GLY A 78 0.77 8.06 24.51
C GLY A 78 0.85 6.54 24.70
N GLY A 79 0.34 5.76 23.74
CA GLY A 79 0.33 4.29 23.78
C GLY A 79 1.66 3.67 23.33
N PRO A 80 1.87 2.37 23.56
CA PRO A 80 3.05 1.67 23.09
C PRO A 80 3.05 1.54 21.55
N SER A 81 3.99 2.22 20.88
CA SER A 81 4.29 2.00 19.45
C SER A 81 4.96 0.64 19.22
N ALA A 82 4.44 -0.13 18.28
CA ALA A 82 5.11 -1.31 17.71
C ALA A 82 5.47 -1.11 16.24
N TRP A 83 6.45 -1.88 15.76
CA TRP A 83 6.80 -1.90 14.34
C TRP A 83 6.20 -3.13 13.68
N ARG A 84 5.27 -2.95 12.73
CA ARG A 84 4.79 -4.01 11.85
C ARG A 84 5.69 -4.15 10.62
N VAL A 85 5.89 -5.40 10.19
CA VAL A 85 6.65 -5.78 8.99
C VAL A 85 5.71 -6.51 8.04
N VAL A 86 5.62 -6.07 6.78
CA VAL A 86 4.76 -6.68 5.75
C VAL A 86 5.61 -7.12 4.54
N ALA A 87 5.37 -8.32 4.03
CA ALA A 87 6.09 -8.85 2.87
C ALA A 87 5.58 -8.23 1.55
N VAL A 88 6.48 -7.62 0.79
CA VAL A 88 6.20 -6.93 -0.47
C VAL A 88 6.90 -7.68 -1.61
N SER A 89 6.30 -7.64 -2.80
CA SER A 89 6.91 -8.21 -4.01
C SER A 89 6.46 -7.49 -5.28
N SER A 90 7.34 -7.47 -6.28
CA SER A 90 7.07 -7.10 -7.67
C SER A 90 6.59 -8.28 -8.53
N ALA A 91 6.58 -9.51 -8.02
CA ALA A 91 6.10 -10.69 -8.73
C ALA A 91 4.58 -10.60 -9.02
N ARG A 92 4.17 -10.89 -10.26
CA ARG A 92 2.77 -10.81 -10.74
C ARG A 92 2.42 -12.04 -11.56
N LEU A 93 1.13 -12.39 -11.59
CA LEU A 93 0.59 -13.39 -12.49
C LEU A 93 0.59 -12.87 -13.93
N CYS A 94 0.88 -13.76 -14.89
CA CYS A 94 0.89 -13.43 -16.31
C CYS A 94 -0.48 -12.89 -16.77
N ALA A 95 -0.49 -11.87 -17.64
CA ALA A 95 -1.72 -11.30 -18.20
C ALA A 95 -2.62 -12.31 -18.98
N ARG A 96 -2.10 -13.51 -19.29
CA ARG A 96 -2.91 -14.63 -19.81
C ARG A 96 -3.73 -15.33 -18.70
N TYR A 97 -3.17 -15.50 -17.50
CA TYR A 97 -3.91 -16.00 -16.33
C TYR A 97 -5.11 -15.13 -15.97
N GLN A 98 -4.91 -13.81 -16.05
CA GLN A 98 -5.95 -12.83 -15.77
C GLN A 98 -7.21 -13.02 -16.63
N ARG A 99 -7.11 -13.55 -17.86
CA ARG A 99 -8.28 -13.73 -18.74
C ARG A 99 -9.16 -14.93 -18.38
N GLY A 100 -8.60 -15.97 -17.73
CA GLY A 100 -9.37 -17.17 -17.35
C GLY A 100 -10.29 -16.97 -16.14
N PHE A 101 -10.15 -15.85 -15.43
CA PHE A 101 -10.87 -15.54 -14.20
C PHE A 101 -12.31 -15.06 -14.45
N TRP A 102 -12.53 -14.28 -15.51
CA TRP A 102 -13.71 -13.39 -15.66
C TRP A 102 -15.02 -14.04 -16.16
N SER A 103 -15.11 -15.37 -16.22
CA SER A 103 -16.39 -16.05 -16.50
C SER A 103 -17.08 -16.40 -15.17
N PRO A 104 -18.28 -15.87 -14.85
CA PRO A 104 -18.99 -16.22 -13.63
C PRO A 104 -19.41 -17.71 -13.64
N PRO A 105 -19.46 -18.39 -12.48
CA PRO A 105 -19.96 -19.75 -12.37
C PRO A 105 -21.50 -19.80 -12.33
N PRO A 106 -22.13 -20.93 -12.66
CA PRO A 106 -23.49 -21.24 -12.22
C PRO A 106 -23.53 -21.43 -10.69
N PRO A 107 -24.71 -21.29 -10.03
CA PRO A 107 -24.83 -21.53 -8.60
C PRO A 107 -24.54 -23.01 -8.23
N PRO A 108 -23.95 -23.29 -7.06
CA PRO A 108 -23.63 -24.65 -6.63
C PRO A 108 -24.88 -25.45 -6.21
N PRO A 109 -24.88 -26.79 -6.35
CA PRO A 109 -25.89 -27.64 -5.75
C PRO A 109 -25.77 -27.67 -4.22
N ALA A 110 -26.90 -27.81 -3.53
CA ALA A 110 -27.06 -27.55 -2.09
C ALA A 110 -26.48 -28.62 -1.12
N THR A 111 -25.46 -29.38 -1.54
CA THR A 111 -24.90 -30.51 -0.77
C THR A 111 -23.37 -30.52 -0.67
N ALA A 112 -22.69 -29.43 -1.05
CA ALA A 112 -21.23 -29.29 -1.00
C ALA A 112 -20.74 -28.64 0.32
N GLN A 113 -20.95 -29.32 1.44
CA GLN A 113 -20.43 -28.92 2.76
C GLN A 113 -19.04 -29.56 3.01
N GLU A 114 -18.20 -28.87 3.80
CA GLU A 114 -16.95 -29.41 4.39
C GLU A 114 -15.84 -29.92 3.45
N THR A 115 -15.45 -29.10 2.47
CA THR A 115 -14.04 -29.06 2.03
C THR A 115 -13.52 -27.63 1.92
N GLU A 116 -12.58 -27.24 2.79
CA GLU A 116 -11.87 -25.97 2.68
C GLU A 116 -10.88 -26.02 1.50
N GLY A 117 -11.36 -25.69 0.31
CA GLY A 117 -10.57 -25.70 -0.92
C GLY A 117 -10.96 -24.57 -1.85
N TRP A 118 -10.16 -23.51 -1.89
CA TRP A 118 -10.38 -22.30 -2.71
C TRP A 118 -10.67 -22.61 -4.19
N MET A 119 -11.95 -22.70 -4.55
CA MET A 119 -12.41 -23.14 -5.88
C MET A 119 -11.91 -22.26 -7.04
N ILE A 120 -11.50 -21.03 -6.73
CA ILE A 120 -10.83 -20.07 -7.64
C ILE A 120 -9.76 -20.75 -8.52
N TRP A 121 -8.96 -21.66 -7.95
CA TRP A 121 -7.81 -22.27 -8.61
C TRP A 121 -8.10 -23.64 -9.26
N LYS A 122 -9.32 -24.18 -9.13
CA LYS A 122 -9.72 -25.49 -9.67
C LYS A 122 -10.85 -25.39 -10.69
N ARG A 123 -10.72 -24.51 -11.69
CA ARG A 123 -11.57 -24.58 -12.90
C ARG A 123 -11.11 -25.76 -13.77
N SER A 124 -12.02 -26.70 -14.03
CA SER A 124 -11.80 -27.93 -14.83
C SER A 124 -11.48 -27.69 -16.32
N THR A 125 -11.43 -26.43 -16.76
CA THR A 125 -11.21 -26.00 -18.15
C THR A 125 -10.05 -25.03 -18.33
N CYS A 126 -9.21 -24.81 -17.30
CA CYS A 126 -8.07 -23.91 -17.40
C CYS A 126 -6.93 -24.53 -18.23
N THR A 127 -6.47 -23.81 -19.26
CA THR A 127 -5.40 -24.24 -20.19
C THR A 127 -4.01 -23.77 -19.79
N LEU A 128 -3.83 -23.36 -18.52
CA LEU A 128 -2.61 -22.74 -18.02
C LEU A 128 -1.97 -23.61 -16.92
N SER A 129 -0.64 -23.59 -16.84
CA SER A 129 0.09 -24.47 -15.90
C SER A 129 -0.09 -23.98 -14.47
N HIS A 130 -0.92 -24.69 -13.71
CA HIS A 130 -1.14 -24.46 -12.26
C HIS A 130 0.06 -24.88 -11.40
N ASP A 131 1.07 -25.54 -11.98
CA ASP A 131 2.23 -26.00 -11.24
C ASP A 131 3.29 -24.89 -11.10
N ILE A 132 3.56 -24.49 -9.87
CA ILE A 132 4.62 -23.52 -9.53
C ILE A 132 6.02 -24.10 -9.71
N HIS A 133 6.15 -25.42 -9.85
CA HIS A 133 7.40 -26.16 -9.99
C HIS A 133 7.84 -26.41 -11.45
N ILE A 134 7.08 -25.95 -12.47
CA ILE A 134 7.60 -25.99 -13.84
C ILE A 134 8.89 -25.14 -13.96
N PRO A 135 9.87 -25.52 -14.80
CA PRO A 135 11.17 -24.84 -14.87
C PRO A 135 11.10 -23.32 -15.11
N VAL A 136 10.11 -22.85 -15.88
CA VAL A 136 9.88 -21.42 -16.14
C VAL A 136 9.45 -20.68 -14.87
N ASN A 137 8.51 -21.25 -14.11
CA ASN A 137 8.03 -20.67 -12.85
C ASN A 137 9.13 -20.71 -11.78
N ILE A 138 9.89 -21.81 -11.69
CA ILE A 138 11.07 -21.92 -10.81
C ILE A 138 12.09 -20.83 -11.13
N GLN A 139 12.39 -20.55 -12.40
CA GLN A 139 13.37 -19.52 -12.76
C GLN A 139 12.87 -18.11 -12.39
N VAL A 140 11.58 -17.81 -12.57
CA VAL A 140 10.99 -16.55 -12.11
C VAL A 140 11.08 -16.42 -10.58
N LEU A 141 10.73 -17.48 -9.84
CA LEU A 141 10.82 -17.49 -8.37
C LEU A 141 12.27 -17.32 -7.88
N LYS A 142 13.25 -17.96 -8.52
CA LYS A 142 14.68 -17.75 -8.24
C LYS A 142 15.10 -16.30 -8.49
N ASN A 143 14.78 -15.74 -9.65
CA ASN A 143 15.12 -14.36 -10.02
C ASN A 143 14.50 -13.31 -9.09
N GLN A 144 13.35 -13.61 -8.47
CA GLN A 144 12.67 -12.73 -7.50
C GLN A 144 13.06 -13.00 -6.03
N GLY A 145 13.95 -13.97 -5.76
CA GLY A 145 14.32 -14.35 -4.39
C GLY A 145 13.19 -15.03 -3.60
N LEU A 146 12.23 -15.64 -4.30
CA LEU A 146 11.04 -16.34 -3.77
C LEU A 146 11.15 -17.87 -3.85
N PHE A 147 12.31 -18.40 -4.28
CA PHE A 147 12.54 -19.83 -4.33
C PHE A 147 12.56 -20.43 -2.91
N GLY A 148 11.75 -21.45 -2.67
CA GLY A 148 11.60 -22.11 -1.37
C GLY A 148 10.36 -21.70 -0.55
N LEU A 149 9.52 -20.79 -1.06
CA LEU A 149 8.13 -20.65 -0.62
C LEU A 149 7.30 -21.84 -1.16
N ASN A 150 6.33 -22.29 -0.36
CA ASN A 150 5.29 -23.24 -0.83
C ASN A 150 4.11 -22.51 -1.49
N GLU A 151 3.16 -23.27 -2.05
CA GLU A 151 2.02 -22.68 -2.77
C GLU A 151 1.14 -21.78 -1.89
N ALA A 152 0.87 -22.15 -0.63
CA ALA A 152 0.07 -21.34 0.29
C ALA A 152 0.76 -20.00 0.63
N GLN A 153 2.06 -20.04 0.91
CA GLN A 153 2.89 -18.85 1.14
C GLN A 153 2.92 -17.95 -0.10
N LEU A 154 3.02 -18.53 -1.29
CA LEU A 154 3.02 -17.77 -2.55
C LEU A 154 1.64 -17.16 -2.85
N ARG A 155 0.54 -17.87 -2.56
CA ARG A 155 -0.84 -17.33 -2.67
C ARG A 155 -1.03 -16.09 -1.78
N ILE A 156 -0.57 -16.13 -0.53
CA ILE A 156 -0.60 -14.99 0.41
C ILE A 156 0.22 -13.82 -0.17
N LEU A 157 1.48 -14.08 -0.54
CA LEU A 157 2.38 -13.04 -1.06
C LEU A 157 1.86 -12.38 -2.33
N LEU A 158 1.27 -13.16 -3.24
CA LEU A 158 0.68 -12.66 -4.48
C LEU A 158 -0.63 -11.91 -4.22
N LEU A 159 -1.56 -12.43 -3.40
CA LEU A 159 -2.84 -11.76 -3.14
C LEU A 159 -2.64 -10.37 -2.49
N GLN A 160 -1.65 -10.22 -1.61
CA GLN A 160 -1.34 -8.91 -1.00
C GLN A 160 -0.49 -7.97 -1.87
N ASN A 161 -0.07 -8.39 -3.08
CA ASN A 161 0.79 -7.57 -3.96
C ASN A 161 0.27 -7.40 -5.40
N ASP A 162 -0.51 -8.34 -5.93
CA ASP A 162 -1.00 -8.36 -7.31
C ASP A 162 -2.45 -7.86 -7.40
N PRO A 163 -2.69 -6.66 -8.00
CA PRO A 163 -4.04 -6.10 -8.15
C PRO A 163 -4.99 -6.98 -8.96
N CYS A 164 -4.48 -7.96 -9.72
CA CYS A 164 -5.27 -8.84 -10.56
C CYS A 164 -5.78 -10.11 -9.84
N LEU A 165 -5.51 -10.25 -8.53
CA LEU A 165 -6.14 -11.24 -7.65
C LEU A 165 -7.29 -10.67 -6.80
N LEU A 166 -7.61 -9.38 -6.96
CA LEU A 166 -8.74 -8.73 -6.28
C LEU A 166 -10.03 -8.76 -7.14
N PRO A 167 -11.21 -8.59 -6.51
CA PRO A 167 -12.49 -8.46 -7.23
C PRO A 167 -12.49 -7.33 -8.27
N GLU A 168 -13.35 -7.42 -9.28
CA GLU A 168 -13.39 -6.43 -10.36
C GLU A 168 -13.69 -5.01 -9.82
N VAL A 169 -12.83 -4.05 -10.12
CA VAL A 169 -13.08 -2.63 -9.81
C VAL A 169 -14.10 -2.06 -10.79
N CYS A 170 -15.22 -1.55 -10.26
CA CYS A 170 -16.33 -1.06 -11.06
C CYS A 170 -15.91 0.14 -11.95
N LEU A 171 -15.93 -0.07 -13.27
CA LEU A 171 -15.57 0.96 -14.25
C LEU A 171 -16.62 2.07 -14.39
N LEU A 172 -17.89 1.79 -14.03
CA LEU A 172 -18.95 2.79 -13.98
C LEU A 172 -18.84 3.67 -12.74
N TYR A 173 -18.49 3.07 -11.58
CA TYR A 173 -18.12 3.83 -10.39
C TYR A 173 -17.01 4.81 -10.72
N ASN A 174 -15.93 4.38 -11.37
CA ASN A 174 -14.76 5.21 -11.71
C ASN A 174 -14.98 6.27 -12.82
N LYS A 175 -16.23 6.58 -13.22
CA LYS A 175 -16.56 7.68 -14.16
C LYS A 175 -17.42 8.75 -13.50
N GLY A 176 -17.31 10.00 -13.96
CA GLY A 176 -18.08 11.13 -13.43
C GLY A 176 -17.65 11.63 -12.05
N GLU A 177 -18.31 12.68 -11.57
CA GLU A 177 -18.02 13.37 -10.30
C GLU A 177 -18.90 12.91 -9.12
N ALA A 178 -20.05 12.27 -9.40
CA ALA A 178 -21.01 11.84 -8.37
C ALA A 178 -20.47 10.74 -7.46
N LEU A 179 -21.05 10.60 -6.27
CA LEU A 179 -20.65 9.65 -5.21
C LEU A 179 -20.45 8.20 -5.71
N TYR A 180 -21.39 7.70 -6.52
CA TYR A 180 -21.33 6.37 -7.15
C TYR A 180 -20.89 6.42 -8.62
N GLY A 181 -20.38 7.56 -9.09
CA GLY A 181 -20.09 7.81 -10.49
C GLY A 181 -21.30 7.61 -11.38
N TYR A 182 -21.15 6.77 -12.40
CA TYR A 182 -22.23 6.32 -13.28
C TYR A 182 -22.74 4.90 -12.92
N CYS A 183 -22.46 4.40 -11.70
CA CYS A 183 -22.95 3.09 -11.26
C CYS A 183 -24.37 3.17 -10.69
N ASN A 184 -25.37 2.84 -11.51
CA ASN A 184 -26.79 2.82 -11.13
C ASN A 184 -27.11 1.78 -10.04
N LEU A 185 -26.28 0.74 -9.86
CA LEU A 185 -26.49 -0.31 -8.85
C LEU A 185 -26.13 0.14 -7.43
N LYS A 186 -25.34 1.21 -7.27
CA LYS A 186 -24.85 1.71 -5.97
C LYS A 186 -24.30 0.56 -5.11
N ASP A 187 -24.74 0.44 -3.87
CA ASP A 187 -24.29 -0.55 -2.88
C ASP A 187 -24.70 -1.99 -3.22
N LYS A 188 -25.61 -2.17 -4.20
CA LYS A 188 -25.99 -3.47 -4.76
C LYS A 188 -25.09 -3.90 -5.94
N CYS A 189 -23.96 -3.23 -6.16
CA CYS A 189 -23.00 -3.60 -7.20
C CYS A 189 -22.05 -4.70 -6.71
N ASN A 190 -22.00 -5.83 -7.44
CA ASN A 190 -21.07 -6.94 -7.18
C ASN A 190 -19.62 -6.67 -7.62
N LYS A 191 -19.20 -5.40 -7.65
CA LYS A 191 -17.90 -4.92 -8.13
C LYS A 191 -17.38 -3.82 -7.21
N PHE A 192 -16.08 -3.83 -6.92
CA PHE A 192 -15.45 -2.90 -5.98
C PHE A 192 -15.64 -1.44 -6.39
N HIS A 193 -16.28 -0.67 -5.50
CA HIS A 193 -16.46 0.78 -5.58
C HIS A 193 -15.25 1.53 -5.01
N VAL A 194 -14.08 1.24 -5.57
CA VAL A 194 -12.78 1.82 -5.19
C VAL A 194 -12.10 2.51 -6.36
N CYS A 195 -11.13 3.38 -6.08
CA CYS A 195 -10.32 4.05 -7.07
C CYS A 195 -9.44 3.05 -7.84
N LYS A 196 -9.73 2.85 -9.13
CA LYS A 196 -8.98 1.94 -10.01
C LYS A 196 -7.48 2.27 -10.07
N SER A 197 -7.14 3.56 -10.04
CA SER A 197 -5.75 3.99 -10.04
C SER A 197 -5.06 3.75 -8.70
N PHE A 198 -5.76 3.80 -7.56
CA PHE A 198 -5.20 3.49 -6.24
C PHE A 198 -4.82 2.01 -6.15
N VAL A 199 -5.74 1.13 -6.54
CA VAL A 199 -5.52 -0.33 -6.60
C VAL A 199 -4.35 -0.71 -7.52
N ARG A 200 -3.95 0.17 -8.46
CA ARG A 200 -2.77 -0.04 -9.32
C ARG A 200 -1.47 0.62 -8.81
N GLY A 201 -1.53 1.46 -7.77
CA GLY A 201 -0.42 2.32 -7.35
C GLY A 201 -0.20 3.55 -8.25
N GLU A 202 -1.16 3.89 -9.09
CA GLU A 202 -1.11 4.93 -10.13
C GLU A 202 -1.93 6.21 -9.77
N CYS A 203 -2.51 6.30 -8.56
CA CYS A 203 -3.42 7.39 -8.19
C CYS A 203 -2.70 8.73 -8.00
N ARG A 204 -2.73 9.59 -9.03
CA ARG A 204 -2.07 10.91 -9.08
C ARG A 204 -2.80 12.05 -8.31
N LEU A 205 -3.80 11.74 -7.50
CA LEU A 205 -4.55 12.73 -6.72
C LEU A 205 -4.28 12.55 -5.22
N PRO A 206 -3.59 13.49 -4.53
CA PRO A 206 -3.33 13.37 -3.08
C PRO A 206 -4.61 13.37 -2.24
N LYS A 207 -5.65 14.09 -2.70
CA LYS A 207 -7.00 14.08 -2.15
C LYS A 207 -7.96 13.54 -3.21
N CYS A 208 -7.99 12.23 -3.37
CA CYS A 208 -8.84 11.61 -4.39
C CYS A 208 -10.32 11.68 -3.99
N LYS A 209 -11.20 12.05 -4.93
CA LYS A 209 -12.66 12.03 -4.73
C LYS A 209 -13.26 10.61 -4.62
N ARG A 210 -12.44 9.56 -4.75
CA ARG A 210 -12.88 8.16 -4.91
C ARG A 210 -12.25 7.29 -3.83
N SER A 211 -13.02 6.33 -3.31
CA SER A 211 -12.61 5.52 -2.16
C SER A 211 -11.26 4.82 -2.39
N HIS A 212 -10.35 4.97 -1.42
CA HIS A 212 -9.13 4.18 -1.31
C HIS A 212 -9.31 2.99 -0.32
N GLN A 213 -10.51 2.81 0.21
CA GLN A 213 -10.87 1.77 1.18
C GLN A 213 -11.30 0.48 0.47
N LEU A 214 -10.49 -0.58 0.57
CA LEU A 214 -10.82 -1.94 0.08
C LEU A 214 -11.63 -2.73 1.12
N ILE A 215 -11.50 -2.42 2.41
CA ILE A 215 -12.16 -3.14 3.52
C ILE A 215 -13.22 -2.24 4.17
N HIS A 216 -14.48 -2.51 3.90
CA HIS A 216 -15.65 -1.86 4.48
C HIS A 216 -16.82 -2.86 4.42
N ALA A 217 -17.83 -2.78 5.29
CA ALA A 217 -18.97 -3.71 5.36
C ALA A 217 -19.45 -4.31 4.01
N THR A 218 -19.76 -3.46 3.02
CA THR A 218 -20.23 -3.89 1.69
C THR A 218 -19.17 -4.65 0.85
N SER A 219 -17.88 -4.32 1.01
CA SER A 219 -16.80 -5.05 0.32
C SER A 219 -16.35 -6.29 1.08
N LEU A 220 -16.48 -6.31 2.41
CA LEU A 220 -16.24 -7.49 3.26
C LEU A 220 -17.12 -8.67 2.83
N GLN A 221 -18.43 -8.44 2.63
CA GLN A 221 -19.31 -9.49 2.12
C GLN A 221 -18.87 -10.00 0.74
N LEU A 222 -18.55 -9.10 -0.21
CA LEU A 222 -18.08 -9.50 -1.54
C LEU A 222 -16.75 -10.28 -1.52
N LEU A 223 -15.87 -9.99 -0.56
CA LEU A 223 -14.63 -10.74 -0.34
C LEU A 223 -14.88 -12.13 0.26
N GLN A 224 -15.83 -12.23 1.21
CA GLN A 224 -16.26 -13.49 1.81
C GLN A 224 -16.98 -14.40 0.80
N ASP A 225 -17.92 -13.86 0.03
CA ASP A 225 -18.64 -14.55 -1.05
C ASP A 225 -17.68 -15.12 -2.13
N GLN A 226 -16.53 -14.48 -2.34
CA GLN A 226 -15.48 -14.92 -3.26
C GLN A 226 -14.41 -15.80 -2.58
N GLY A 227 -14.51 -16.09 -1.28
CA GLY A 227 -13.59 -16.94 -0.53
C GLY A 227 -12.17 -16.37 -0.40
N LEU A 228 -12.01 -15.04 -0.44
CA LEU A 228 -10.70 -14.39 -0.40
C LEU A 228 -10.16 -14.28 1.04
N ASN A 229 -8.85 -14.45 1.20
CA ASN A 229 -8.19 -14.33 2.50
C ASN A 229 -8.17 -12.86 2.95
N ILE A 230 -9.09 -12.47 3.83
CA ILE A 230 -9.26 -11.08 4.30
C ILE A 230 -7.94 -10.47 4.84
N PRO A 231 -7.11 -11.16 5.66
CA PRO A 231 -5.82 -10.62 6.10
C PRO A 231 -4.89 -10.22 4.96
N SER A 232 -4.82 -11.00 3.86
CA SER A 232 -4.04 -10.64 2.67
C SER A 232 -4.58 -9.39 1.96
N VAL A 233 -5.89 -9.12 2.04
CA VAL A 233 -6.50 -7.91 1.46
C VAL A 233 -6.28 -6.69 2.37
N VAL A 234 -6.26 -6.86 3.70
CA VAL A 234 -5.78 -5.82 4.64
C VAL A 234 -4.29 -5.51 4.36
N ASN A 235 -3.47 -6.52 4.11
CA ASN A 235 -2.06 -6.31 3.74
C ASN A 235 -1.93 -5.59 2.38
N PHE A 236 -2.79 -5.91 1.40
CA PHE A 236 -2.86 -5.16 0.14
C PHE A 236 -3.20 -3.68 0.39
N GLN A 237 -4.20 -3.41 1.23
CA GLN A 237 -4.59 -2.05 1.63
C GLN A 237 -3.40 -1.28 2.23
N ILE A 238 -2.68 -1.89 3.19
CA ILE A 238 -1.48 -1.29 3.82
C ILE A 238 -0.41 -0.97 2.76
N ILE A 239 -0.11 -1.91 1.87
CA ILE A 239 0.88 -1.76 0.80
C ILE A 239 0.46 -0.69 -0.23
N ALA A 240 -0.82 -0.62 -0.59
CA ALA A 240 -1.37 0.37 -1.50
C ALA A 240 -1.37 1.79 -0.89
N THR A 241 -1.77 1.92 0.37
CA THR A 241 -1.73 3.19 1.13
C THR A 241 -0.30 3.71 1.21
N TYR A 242 0.68 2.86 1.59
CA TYR A 242 2.10 3.25 1.60
C TYR A 242 2.58 3.72 0.22
N LYS A 243 2.26 2.98 -0.86
CA LYS A 243 2.64 3.35 -2.23
C LYS A 243 2.02 4.69 -2.65
N HIS A 244 0.79 4.98 -2.23
CA HIS A 244 0.12 6.24 -2.49
C HIS A 244 0.77 7.41 -1.73
N MET A 245 1.09 7.24 -0.44
CA MET A 245 1.80 8.25 0.36
C MET A 245 3.22 8.52 -0.18
N LYS A 246 3.94 7.47 -0.59
CA LYS A 246 5.26 7.55 -1.26
C LYS A 246 5.17 8.33 -2.58
N LEU A 247 4.16 8.03 -3.41
CA LEU A 247 3.93 8.72 -4.69
C LEU A 247 3.68 10.22 -4.52
N HIS A 248 3.02 10.63 -3.42
CA HIS A 248 2.73 12.04 -3.10
C HIS A 248 3.72 12.67 -2.12
N LYS A 249 4.87 12.04 -1.87
CA LYS A 249 5.94 12.52 -0.96
C LYS A 249 5.48 12.78 0.49
N MET A 250 4.30 12.29 0.89
CA MET A 250 3.69 12.55 2.20
C MET A 250 4.47 11.93 3.38
N LEU A 251 5.46 11.08 3.09
CA LEU A 251 6.36 10.47 4.06
C LEU A 251 7.64 11.30 4.28
N GLU A 252 8.13 11.99 3.24
CA GLU A 252 9.43 12.70 3.26
C GLU A 252 9.46 13.88 4.24
N ASN A 253 8.29 14.42 4.60
CA ASN A 253 8.16 15.56 5.51
C ASN A 253 8.30 15.18 7.00
N LYS A 254 8.20 13.90 7.40
CA LYS A 254 8.22 13.52 8.83
C LYS A 254 9.64 13.50 9.41
N ASP A 255 10.62 13.10 8.60
CA ASP A 255 12.01 12.89 9.07
C ASP A 255 12.75 14.23 9.36
N ASN A 256 12.44 15.30 8.61
CA ASN A 256 13.08 16.62 8.80
C ASN A 256 12.66 17.34 10.10
N SER A 257 11.55 16.96 10.73
CA SER A 257 11.12 17.58 11.99
C SER A 257 11.91 17.11 13.21
N ALA A 258 12.58 15.96 13.13
CA ALA A 258 13.34 15.39 14.25
C ALA A 258 14.76 15.99 14.40
N SER A 259 15.35 16.52 13.33
CA SER A 259 16.75 16.96 13.30
C SER A 259 16.99 18.43 13.71
N SER A 260 15.94 19.21 13.92
CA SER A 260 16.03 20.67 14.12
C SER A 260 16.00 21.12 15.58
N ALA A 261 15.87 20.20 16.55
CA ALA A 261 15.71 20.53 17.96
C ALA A 261 17.04 20.65 18.77
N GLU A 262 18.14 20.07 18.28
CA GLU A 262 19.35 19.83 19.09
C GLU A 262 20.64 20.49 18.55
N HIS A 263 20.61 21.74 18.08
CA HIS A 263 21.83 22.58 18.03
C HIS A 263 21.53 24.09 18.02
N SER A 264 21.42 24.70 19.21
CA SER A 264 21.42 26.17 19.40
C SER A 264 21.75 26.56 20.85
N GLN A 265 22.89 26.08 21.38
CA GLN A 265 23.48 26.61 22.60
C GLN A 265 24.96 26.92 22.41
N GLY A 266 25.29 28.21 22.49
CA GLY A 266 26.58 28.77 22.93
C GLY A 266 27.88 28.37 22.19
N LEU A 267 28.52 29.36 21.56
CA LEU A 267 29.64 30.00 22.26
C LEU A 267 29.86 31.46 21.83
N GLU A 268 30.45 32.23 22.73
CA GLU A 268 30.95 33.61 22.52
C GLU A 268 32.46 33.56 22.09
N LYS A 269 33.23 34.62 21.81
CA LYS A 269 33.11 36.10 21.98
C LYS A 269 34.22 36.80 21.14
N GLN A 270 34.32 38.13 21.27
CA GLN A 270 35.39 39.04 20.74
C GLN A 270 35.33 39.40 19.24
N GLY A 271 35.49 40.67 18.82
CA GLY A 271 35.53 41.91 19.60
C GLY A 271 35.88 43.19 18.81
N VAL A 272 35.58 44.35 19.43
CA VAL A 272 36.08 45.73 19.15
C VAL A 272 35.50 46.52 17.95
N HIS A 273 34.93 47.70 18.29
CA HIS A 273 34.74 49.01 17.59
C HIS A 273 35.22 49.20 16.12
N VAL A 274 34.63 50.10 15.29
CA VAL A 274 34.31 51.55 15.48
C VAL A 274 33.03 51.97 14.72
N ALA A 275 32.43 53.12 15.06
CA ALA A 275 31.18 53.68 14.49
C ALA A 275 31.36 54.70 13.32
N ARG A 276 30.28 55.01 12.56
CA ARG A 276 29.73 56.38 12.34
C ARG A 276 28.37 56.37 11.59
N ALA A 277 27.60 57.47 11.67
CA ALA A 277 26.20 57.63 11.26
C ALA A 277 25.98 58.43 9.93
N ALA A 278 24.68 58.58 9.54
CA ALA A 278 24.12 59.41 8.45
C ALA A 278 24.40 58.91 6.99
N GLU A 279 23.62 59.16 5.92
CA GLU A 279 22.28 59.75 5.63
C GLU A 279 21.91 59.43 4.14
N ALA A 280 20.73 59.67 3.51
CA ALA A 280 19.41 60.24 3.85
C ALA A 280 18.28 59.59 2.97
N GLY A 281 17.38 60.37 2.34
CA GLY A 281 16.38 59.96 1.31
C GLY A 281 16.37 60.94 0.10
N PRO A 282 15.29 61.14 -0.70
CA PRO A 282 13.96 60.47 -0.70
C PRO A 282 13.35 60.17 -2.13
N LEU A 283 12.12 59.60 -2.15
CA LEU A 283 10.98 59.75 -3.09
C LEU A 283 11.14 60.11 -4.60
N VAL A 284 10.47 59.34 -5.48
CA VAL A 284 9.60 59.73 -6.65
C VAL A 284 9.24 58.48 -7.50
N SER A 285 8.20 58.41 -8.36
CA SER A 285 6.73 58.59 -8.19
C SER A 285 5.98 58.40 -9.54
N GLY A 286 5.42 57.20 -9.80
CA GLY A 286 4.40 56.92 -10.84
C GLY A 286 4.84 56.97 -12.33
N PRO A 287 3.91 56.82 -13.31
CA PRO A 287 2.48 56.48 -13.21
C PRO A 287 2.03 55.29 -14.13
N ALA A 288 0.71 55.11 -14.29
CA ALA A 288 0.02 54.10 -15.14
C ALA A 288 -0.15 54.58 -16.62
N GLU A 289 -0.91 53.98 -17.57
CA GLU A 289 -2.02 52.98 -17.55
C GLU A 289 -2.35 52.46 -18.99
N SER A 290 -3.29 51.48 -19.11
CA SER A 290 -4.15 51.21 -20.30
C SER A 290 -3.50 50.63 -21.60
N ALA A 291 -4.19 49.95 -22.55
CA ALA A 291 -5.61 49.54 -22.68
C ALA A 291 -5.83 48.32 -23.63
N LYS A 292 -7.01 47.65 -23.49
CA LYS A 292 -7.98 47.07 -24.50
C LYS A 292 -7.45 46.62 -25.89
N LYS A 293 -7.90 45.52 -26.53
CA LYS A 293 -9.28 45.02 -26.79
C LYS A 293 -9.30 43.49 -27.14
N PRO A 294 -10.47 42.83 -27.25
CA PRO A 294 -10.62 41.40 -27.56
C PRO A 294 -11.04 41.10 -29.02
N CYS A 295 -11.08 39.82 -29.39
CA CYS A 295 -11.77 39.30 -30.59
C CYS A 295 -12.55 38.01 -30.28
N ALA A 296 -13.71 37.86 -30.92
CA ALA A 296 -14.51 36.63 -30.98
C ALA A 296 -15.29 36.61 -32.30
N GLY A 297 -15.44 35.44 -32.94
CA GLY A 297 -16.16 35.33 -34.21
C GLY A 297 -16.08 33.93 -34.82
N LYS A 298 -17.24 33.29 -34.98
CA LYS A 298 -17.49 32.07 -35.77
C LYS A 298 -18.18 32.47 -37.09
N PRO A 299 -18.21 31.62 -38.13
CA PRO A 299 -19.08 30.42 -38.13
C PRO A 299 -18.45 29.12 -37.60
#